data_AF-A0A351ZU22-F1
#
_entry.id   AF-A0A351ZU22-F1
#
_cell.length_a   1.000
_cell.length_b   1.000
_cell.length_c   1.000
_cell.angle_alpha   90.00
_cell.angle_beta   90.00
_cell.angle_gamma   90.00
#
_symmetry.space_group_name_H-M   'P 1'
#
loop_
_entity.id
_entity.type
_entity.pdbx_description
1 polymer ?
#
loop_
_entity_poly.entity_id
_entity_poly.type
_entity_poly.pdbx_seq_one_letter_code
_entity_poly.pdbx_strand_id
1 'polypeptide(L)' 'MKIRLSQIAHARSGDKGDAANCGVIAYKPEWYPILRDHLTAERVQEYFAGMCHGTVERFEMPNLWAVNFLL' A
#
# COMPACT_ATOMS: atom_id res chain seq x y z
N MET A 1 12.83 -5.62 14.93
CA MET A 1 13.42 -6.05 13.64
C MET A 1 12.71 -5.32 12.51
N LYS A 2 13.40 -4.84 11.48
CA LYS A 2 12.79 -4.23 10.27
C LYS A 2 13.01 -5.16 9.08
N ILE A 3 11.98 -5.37 8.26
CA ILE A 3 12.07 -6.13 7.01
C ILE A 3 11.65 -5.24 5.84
N ARG A 4 12.13 -5.55 4.63
CA ARG A 4 11.72 -4.83 3.43
C ARG A 4 10.33 -5.32 3.01
N LEU A 5 9.45 -4.40 2.60
CA LEU A 5 8.11 -4.74 2.13
C LEU A 5 8.15 -5.73 0.95
N SER A 6 9.14 -5.58 0.07
CA SER A 6 9.38 -6.47 -1.07
C SER A 6 9.76 -7.91 -0.69
N GLN A 7 10.04 -8.20 0.59
CA GLN A 7 10.28 -9.57 1.06
C GLN A 7 8.98 -10.32 1.37
N ILE A 8 7.87 -9.59 1.57
CA ILE A 8 6.58 -10.17 1.98
C ILE A 8 5.43 -9.81 1.05
N ALA A 9 5.62 -8.94 0.06
CA ALA A 9 4.56 -8.48 -0.81
C ALA A 9 5.03 -8.12 -2.23
N HIS A 10 4.14 -8.36 -3.20
CA HIS A 10 4.19 -7.71 -4.50
C HIS A 10 3.67 -6.26 -4.38
N ALA A 11 4.22 -5.37 -5.19
CA ALA A 11 3.65 -4.04 -5.42
C ALA A 11 3.26 -3.89 -6.88
N ARG A 12 2.12 -3.25 -7.13
CA ARG A 12 1.60 -2.92 -8.45
C ARG A 12 1.12 -1.47 -8.43
N SER A 13 1.62 -0.66 -9.35
CA SER A 13 1.10 0.69 -9.56
C SER A 13 0.28 0.77 -10.84
N GLY A 14 -0.62 1.74 -10.85
CA GLY A 14 -1.33 2.22 -12.02
C GLY A 14 -1.38 3.74 -11.97
N ASP A 15 -1.29 4.36 -13.12
CA ASP A 15 -1.31 5.80 -13.27
C ASP A 15 -2.58 6.22 -14.02
N LYS A 16 -3.22 7.30 -13.56
CA LYS A 16 -4.47 7.82 -14.11
C LYS A 16 -4.46 9.36 -14.08
N GLY A 17 -3.61 9.94 -14.93
CA GLY A 17 -3.58 11.39 -15.11
C GLY A 17 -2.80 12.05 -13.97
N ASP A 18 -3.51 12.72 -13.07
CA ASP A 18 -2.94 13.38 -11.89
C ASP A 18 -3.01 12.51 -10.61
N ALA A 19 -3.69 11.36 -10.67
CA ALA A 19 -3.78 10.40 -9.58
C ALA A 19 -3.07 9.08 -9.92
N ALA A 20 -2.43 8.48 -8.92
CA ALA A 20 -1.81 7.16 -9.05
C ALA A 20 -2.37 6.21 -8.01
N ASN A 21 -2.34 4.90 -8.27
CA ASN A 21 -2.63 3.91 -7.25
C ASN A 21 -1.39 3.06 -6.94
N CYS A 22 -1.28 2.63 -5.69
CA CYS A 22 -0.25 1.73 -5.20
C CYS A 22 -0.91 0.55 -4.49
N GLY A 23 -0.98 -0.59 -5.17
CA GLY A 23 -1.49 -1.85 -4.63
C GLY A 23 -0.35 -2.68 -4.04
N VAL A 24 -0.52 -3.14 -2.80
CA VAL A 24 0.42 -4.02 -2.10
C VAL A 24 -0.28 -5.33 -1.76
N ILE A 25 0.24 -6.44 -2.27
CA ILE A 25 -0.38 -7.76 -2.21
C ILE A 25 0.57 -8.72 -1.50
N ALA A 26 0.14 -9.34 -0.40
CA ALA A 26 0.98 -10.27 0.35
C ALA A 26 1.33 -11.50 -0.50
N TYR A 27 2.57 -12.00 -0.40
CA TYR A 27 2.96 -13.27 -1.03
C TYR A 27 2.23 -14.47 -0.41
N LYS A 28 1.80 -14.34 0.84
CA LYS A 28 1.11 -15.38 1.59
C LYS A 28 -0.04 -14.79 2.42
N PRO A 29 -1.16 -15.52 2.58
CA PRO A 29 -2.31 -15.05 3.35
C PRO A 29 -1.96 -14.63 4.78
N GLU A 30 -1.09 -15.39 5.46
CA GLU A 30 -0.69 -15.12 6.84
C GLU A 30 0.08 -13.81 7.03
N TRP A 31 0.59 -13.21 5.94
CA TRP A 31 1.28 -11.92 5.98
C TRP A 31 0.37 -10.74 5.70
N TYR A 32 -0.87 -10.96 5.23
CA TYR A 32 -1.84 -9.89 5.03
C TYR A 32 -2.11 -9.05 6.28
N PRO A 33 -2.31 -9.62 7.49
CA PRO A 33 -2.50 -8.83 8.69
C PRO A 33 -1.35 -7.85 8.94
N ILE A 34 -0.11 -8.24 8.62
CA ILE A 34 1.07 -7.36 8.75
C ILE A 34 0.94 -6.16 7.82
N LEU A 35 0.54 -6.38 6.56
CA LEU A 35 0.32 -5.29 5.60
C LEU A 35 -0.81 -4.37 6.05
N ARG A 36 -1.95 -4.95 6.43
CA ARG A 36 -3.12 -4.22 6.93
C ARG A 36 -2.79 -3.37 8.15
N ASP A 37 -2.04 -3.90 9.10
CA ASP A 37 -1.80 -3.22 10.37
C ASP A 37 -0.70 -2.14 10.27
N HIS A 38 0.27 -2.31 9.35
CA HIS A 38 1.41 -1.38 9.23
C HIS A 38 1.35 -0.41 8.04
N LEU A 39 0.63 -0.73 6.96
CA LEU A 39 0.48 0.17 5.81
C LEU A 39 -0.77 1.04 6.00
N THR A 40 -0.71 2.00 6.93
CA THR A 40 -1.82 2.95 7.15
C THR A 40 -1.80 4.08 6.12
N ALA A 41 -2.93 4.74 5.91
CA ALA A 41 -3.02 5.87 4.98
C ALA A 41 -2.05 6.99 5.37
N GLU A 42 -1.93 7.27 6.67
CA GLU A 42 -1.06 8.30 7.23
C GLU A 42 0.41 7.99 6.97
N ARG A 43 0.81 6.72 7.16
CA ARG A 43 2.19 6.29 6.92
C ARG A 43 2.56 6.36 5.44
N VAL A 44 1.61 6.05 4.56
CA VAL A 44 1.80 6.13 3.11
C VAL A 44 1.84 7.61 2.67
N GLN A 45 0.97 8.46 3.21
CA GLN A 45 1.00 9.91 2.97
C GLN A 45 2.36 10.51 3.37
N GLU A 46 2.86 10.17 4.57
CA GLU A 46 4.16 10.65 5.04
C GLU A 46 5.29 10.20 4.11
N TYR A 47 5.27 8.95 3.66
CA TYR A 47 6.26 8.41 2.73
C TYR A 47 6.25 9.12 1.37
N PHE A 48 5.07 9.52 0.90
CA PHE A 48 4.88 10.19 -0.39
C PHE A 48 4.76 11.72 -0.29
N ALA A 49 5.02 12.36 0.87
CA ALA A 49 4.74 13.79 1.09
C ALA A 49 5.43 14.75 0.11
N GLY A 50 6.52 14.34 -0.55
CA GLY A 50 7.21 15.11 -1.59
C GLY A 50 6.70 14.89 -3.03
N MET A 51 5.72 14.01 -3.22
CA MET A 51 5.17 13.62 -4.54
C MET A 51 3.64 13.68 -4.56
N CYS A 52 2.99 13.19 -3.50
CA CYS A 52 1.56 13.21 -3.30
C CYS A 52 1.17 14.48 -2.54
N HIS A 53 0.58 15.45 -3.26
CA HIS A 53 0.06 16.68 -2.66
C HIS A 53 -1.42 16.57 -2.25
N GLY A 54 -2.11 15.52 -2.73
CA GLY A 54 -3.47 15.16 -2.35
C GLY A 54 -3.53 14.29 -1.09
N THR A 55 -4.74 13.81 -0.80
CA THR A 55 -4.99 12.88 0.30
C THR A 55 -4.81 11.44 -0.16
N VAL A 56 -4.06 10.65 0.62
CA VAL A 56 -3.97 9.22 0.41
C VAL A 56 -5.23 8.52 0.93
N GLU A 57 -5.95 7.84 0.04
CA GLU A 57 -7.09 6.99 0.40
C GLU A 57 -6.67 5.52 0.44
N ARG A 58 -7.14 4.78 1.46
CA ARG A 58 -6.79 3.36 1.67
C ARG A 58 -7.99 2.46 1.46
N PHE A 59 -7.78 1.39 0.70
CA PHE A 59 -8.77 0.35 0.42
C PHE A 59 -8.21 -1.03 0.80
N GLU A 60 -8.90 -1.74 1.69
CA GLU A 60 -8.57 -3.12 2.03
C GLU A 60 -9.24 -4.11 1.07
N MET A 61 -8.51 -5.15 0.67
CA MET A 61 -8.99 -6.21 -0.20
C MET A 61 -8.65 -7.58 0.42
N PRO A 62 -9.37 -8.00 1.49
CA PRO A 62 -9.02 -9.20 2.25
C PRO A 62 -8.99 -10.48 1.41
N ASN A 63 -9.88 -10.58 0.42
CA ASN A 63 -9.96 -11.74 -0.49
C ASN A 63 -8.76 -11.85 -1.44
N LEU A 64 -7.99 -10.76 -1.60
CA LEU A 64 -6.77 -10.73 -2.39
C LEU A 64 -5.52 -10.61 -1.52
N TRP A 65 -5.67 -10.60 -0.19
CA TRP A 65 -4.57 -10.38 0.76
C TRP A 65 -3.82 -9.08 0.48
N ALA A 66 -4.56 -8.03 0.11
CA ALA A 66 -4.00 -6.80 -0.42
C ALA A 66 -4.56 -5.53 0.24
N VAL A 67 -3.75 -4.48 0.19
CA VAL A 67 -4.15 -3.11 0.54
C VAL A 67 -3.78 -2.22 -0.64
N ASN A 68 -4.71 -1.40 -1.10
CA ASN A 68 -4.50 -0.47 -2.21
C ASN A 68 -4.62 0.96 -1.71
N PHE A 69 -3.74 1.82 -2.21
CA PHE A 69 -3.73 3.25 -1.94
C PHE A 69 -4.03 4.01 -3.21
N LEU A 70 -4.85 5.05 -3.12
CA LEU A 70 -4.90 6.12 -4.11
C LEU A 70 -4.02 7.26 -3.59
N LEU A 71 -3.13 7.75 -4.45
CA LEU A 71 -2.16 8.81 -4.22
C LEU A 71 -2.51 10.02 -5.10
#